data_AF-A0A9E3EN60-F1
#
_entry.id   AF-A0A9E3EN60-F1
#
_cell.length_a   1.000
_cell.length_b   1.000
_cell.length_c   1.000
_cell.angle_alpha   90.00
_cell.angle_beta   90.00
_cell.angle_gamma   90.00
#
_symmetry.space_group_name_H-M   'P 1'
#
loop_
_entity.id
_entity.type
_entity.pdbx_description
1 polymer ?
#
loop_
_entity_poly.entity_id
_entity_poly.type
_entity_poly.pdbx_seq_one_letter_code
_entity_poly.pdbx_strand_id
1 'polypeptide(L)'
;MYITFSDWQVEHTQTAPDTTNAVTGVSVKIHYFRSDNTYTDWNLWIWPVATNGASYDGVAYNFALPPDEFGLVASASVSPGAGQALPTTQVGLIVRKGNWQAKDVPQDRFIPITNGQAEVWLISEDANVYTSLQAAEATPHIVNAYLESKKTIVASLSQAISLPFSTSNAVVTDRTSGEQFRVVSIDTAPTYSPVLVGDLQHLLGAQTDWNPADNATLLHKVNGNLYQFTGILPAGNYNYKIALNRDWDNAFPPDNIRLNVPPGGAKVTFSYVPFELKSRLQRVYDSLNHPRVSLPLSSAGLQTSIVQINLDQEVDVTHSLQLILRGYLARYVIPRNVLSSEEYIYSGFDLGNTFNQERTTFRVWAPTASDVQLQLYNSESGPLTQNVEMQRSEKGTWYAEVQGNLENWYYLYQVTVRGTTQTAVDPYVRALAVNATRGMIVDLTKTNPEQWADDGYQQLANPVDAIIYETHIRDFSIDNSSGMTHKGKYLAFTERGTKGPGAVITGVDSL
;
A
#
# COMPACT_ATOMS: atom_id res chain seq x y z
N MET A 1 3.78 -3.68 13.73
CA MET A 1 2.44 -3.08 13.62
C MET A 1 2.46 -2.24 12.34
N TYR A 2 1.87 -2.76 11.27
CA TYR A 2 1.87 -2.09 9.97
C TYR A 2 0.67 -1.15 9.93
N ILE A 3 0.92 0.15 9.76
CA ILE A 3 -0.16 1.11 9.48
C ILE A 3 -0.55 0.89 8.02
N THR A 4 -1.53 0.01 7.80
CA THR A 4 -2.32 0.03 6.58
C THR A 4 -3.37 1.11 6.76
N PHE A 5 -3.33 2.16 5.94
CA PHE A 5 -4.42 3.10 5.84
C PHE A 5 -5.62 2.35 5.25
N SER A 6 -6.47 1.82 6.14
CA SER A 6 -7.77 1.27 5.78
C SER A 6 -8.70 2.43 5.43
N ASP A 7 -9.44 2.22 4.35
CA ASP A 7 -10.49 3.09 3.81
C ASP A 7 -11.29 3.81 4.90
N TRP A 8 -11.18 5.14 4.94
CA TRP A 8 -12.12 5.99 5.64
C TRP A 8 -12.82 6.88 4.63
N GLN A 9 -14.14 6.69 4.55
CA GLN A 9 -15.05 7.52 3.79
C GLN A 9 -14.88 8.97 4.22
N VAL A 10 -14.54 9.81 3.24
CA VAL A 10 -14.66 11.26 3.39
C VAL A 10 -16.15 11.55 3.47
N GLU A 11 -16.68 11.73 4.68
CA GLU A 11 -17.92 12.47 4.85
C GLU A 11 -17.62 13.92 4.42
N HIS A 12 -17.90 14.21 3.16
CA HIS A 12 -18.07 15.57 2.71
C HIS A 12 -19.25 16.15 3.49
N THR A 13 -18.98 16.95 4.52
CA THR A 13 -19.96 17.92 5.01
C THR A 13 -20.25 18.87 3.86
N GLN A 14 -21.26 18.52 3.09
CA GLN A 14 -21.87 19.36 2.07
C GLN A 14 -22.56 20.48 2.85
N THR A 15 -21.88 21.63 2.99
CA THR A 15 -22.55 22.86 3.36
C THR A 15 -23.65 23.09 2.32
N ALA A 16 -24.90 23.12 2.77
CA ALA A 16 -26.04 23.41 1.91
C ALA A 16 -25.78 24.71 1.13
N PRO A 17 -25.98 24.74 -0.19
CA PRO A 17 -25.79 25.95 -0.96
C PRO A 17 -26.83 26.99 -0.52
N ASP A 18 -26.36 28.22 -0.31
CA ASP A 18 -27.18 29.40 -0.13
C ASP A 18 -28.08 29.58 -1.37
N THR A 19 -29.37 29.26 -1.25
CA THR A 19 -30.32 29.16 -2.37
C THR A 19 -30.86 30.51 -2.83
N THR A 20 -30.03 31.54 -3.00
CA THR A 20 -30.51 32.86 -3.47
C THR A 20 -29.76 33.50 -4.63
N ASN A 21 -28.78 32.83 -5.25
CA ASN A 21 -28.15 33.32 -6.47
C ASN A 21 -28.52 32.47 -7.69
N ALA A 22 -29.15 33.09 -8.68
CA ALA A 22 -29.40 32.49 -9.98
C ALA A 22 -28.07 31.99 -10.57
N VAL A 23 -27.99 30.69 -10.85
CA VAL A 23 -26.82 30.05 -11.43
C VAL A 23 -26.61 30.61 -12.85
N THR A 24 -25.61 31.47 -13.02
CA THR A 24 -25.29 32.15 -14.29
C THR A 24 -24.45 31.30 -15.26
N GLY A 25 -24.16 30.04 -14.91
CA GLY A 25 -23.35 29.12 -15.72
C GLY A 25 -23.28 27.72 -15.12
N VAL A 26 -22.68 26.79 -15.85
CA VAL A 26 -22.51 25.40 -15.42
C VAL A 26 -21.11 25.19 -14.87
N SER A 27 -20.99 24.45 -13.76
CA SER A 27 -19.69 24.02 -13.23
C SER A 27 -19.32 22.63 -13.71
N VAL A 28 -18.10 22.45 -14.22
CA VAL A 28 -17.62 21.17 -14.73
C VAL A 28 -16.24 20.87 -14.15
N LYS A 29 -16.08 19.70 -13.54
CA LYS A 29 -14.79 19.15 -13.13
C LYS A 29 -14.38 18.04 -14.08
N ILE A 30 -13.17 18.13 -14.63
CA ILE A 30 -12.68 17.25 -15.70
C ILE A 30 -11.36 16.63 -15.25
N HIS A 31 -11.33 15.31 -15.24
CA HIS A 31 -10.16 14.49 -15.00
C HIS A 31 -9.64 13.97 -16.32
N TYR A 32 -8.37 14.22 -16.65
CA TYR A 32 -7.78 13.84 -17.92
C TYR A 32 -6.53 13.00 -17.73
N PHE A 33 -6.63 11.74 -18.12
CA PHE A 33 -5.53 10.81 -18.14
C PHE A 33 -4.91 10.76 -19.54
N ARG A 34 -3.59 10.85 -19.63
CA ARG A 34 -2.82 10.50 -20.83
C ARG A 34 -2.02 9.22 -20.64
N SER A 35 -2.17 8.27 -21.57
CA SER A 35 -1.43 7.00 -21.59
C SER A 35 0.08 7.20 -21.74
N ASP A 36 0.51 8.27 -22.43
CA ASP A 36 1.90 8.67 -22.59
C ASP A 36 2.42 9.57 -21.45
N ASN A 37 1.55 9.94 -20.50
CA ASN A 37 1.84 10.79 -19.35
C ASN A 37 2.51 12.14 -19.71
N THR A 38 2.39 12.56 -20.98
CA THR A 38 3.02 13.75 -21.52
C THR A 38 1.95 14.82 -21.65
N TYR A 39 1.83 15.65 -20.62
CA TYR A 39 0.80 16.68 -20.54
C TYR A 39 1.27 18.06 -21.00
N THR A 40 2.53 18.21 -21.41
CA THR A 40 3.10 19.49 -21.85
C THR A 40 2.22 20.14 -22.92
N ASP A 41 1.81 21.38 -22.64
CA ASP A 41 0.96 22.24 -23.45
C ASP A 41 -0.48 21.73 -23.69
N TRP A 42 -0.91 20.62 -23.08
CA TRP A 42 -2.29 20.17 -23.19
C TRP A 42 -3.21 21.06 -22.34
N ASN A 43 -4.29 21.53 -22.96
CA ASN A 43 -5.33 22.35 -22.35
C ASN A 43 -6.72 21.94 -22.90
N LEU A 44 -7.74 22.62 -22.40
CA LEU A 44 -9.13 22.40 -22.75
C LEU A 44 -9.67 23.58 -23.55
N TRP A 45 -10.51 23.30 -24.53
CA TRP A 45 -11.40 24.26 -25.16
C TRP A 45 -12.84 23.82 -24.88
N ILE A 46 -13.59 24.61 -24.13
CA ILE A 46 -14.93 24.24 -23.65
C ILE A 46 -15.91 25.31 -24.09
N TRP A 47 -17.07 24.90 -24.60
CA TRP A 47 -18.10 25.82 -25.08
C TRP A 47 -19.51 25.46 -24.60
N PRO A 48 -20.40 26.45 -24.42
CA PRO A 48 -21.77 26.19 -24.04
C PRO A 48 -22.58 25.66 -25.24
N VAL A 49 -23.51 24.74 -24.95
CA VAL A 49 -24.45 24.19 -25.93
C VAL A 49 -25.87 24.39 -25.40
N ALA A 50 -26.68 25.11 -26.16
CA ALA A 50 -28.08 25.33 -25.83
C ALA A 50 -28.91 24.04 -25.91
N THR A 51 -30.08 24.03 -25.28
CA THR A 51 -30.99 22.88 -25.25
C THR A 51 -31.47 22.44 -26.63
N ASN A 52 -31.49 23.37 -27.61
CA ASN A 52 -31.82 23.06 -29.01
C ASN A 52 -30.62 22.57 -29.84
N GLY A 53 -29.45 22.36 -29.21
CA GLY A 53 -28.22 21.90 -29.86
C GLY A 53 -27.34 23.00 -30.44
N ALA A 54 -27.72 24.28 -30.35
CA ALA A 54 -26.88 25.38 -30.82
C ALA A 54 -25.60 25.50 -29.97
N SER A 55 -24.44 25.47 -30.60
CA SER A 55 -23.14 25.71 -29.95
C SER A 55 -22.78 27.19 -29.99
N TYR A 56 -22.24 27.70 -28.88
CA TYR A 56 -21.74 29.08 -28.76
C TYR A 56 -20.20 29.10 -28.72
N ASP A 57 -19.60 30.28 -28.63
CA ASP A 57 -18.15 30.42 -28.58
C ASP A 57 -17.55 29.79 -27.32
N GLY A 58 -16.41 29.13 -27.51
CA GLY A 58 -15.67 28.46 -26.44
C GLY A 58 -14.62 29.33 -25.78
N VAL A 59 -14.13 28.85 -24.64
CA VAL A 59 -13.05 29.45 -23.86
C VAL A 59 -12.01 28.38 -23.55
N ALA A 60 -10.75 28.80 -23.46
CA ALA A 60 -9.66 27.93 -23.07
C ALA A 60 -9.58 27.78 -21.55
N TYR A 61 -9.41 26.55 -21.06
CA TYR A 61 -9.15 26.25 -19.66
C TYR A 61 -7.85 25.45 -19.54
N ASN A 62 -7.06 25.74 -18.52
CA ASN A 62 -5.85 24.98 -18.23
C ASN A 62 -6.15 23.91 -17.19
N PHE A 63 -5.46 22.80 -17.30
CA PHE A 63 -5.39 21.83 -16.22
C PHE A 63 -4.57 22.38 -15.06
N ALA A 64 -5.00 22.08 -13.84
CA ALA A 64 -4.27 22.36 -12.62
C ALA A 64 -3.18 21.30 -12.39
N LEU A 65 -2.10 21.75 -11.76
CA LEU A 65 -1.07 20.89 -11.18
C LEU A 65 -1.14 20.97 -9.65
N PRO A 66 -0.85 19.87 -8.93
CA PRO A 66 -0.52 18.54 -9.45
C PRO A 66 -1.75 17.76 -9.96
N PRO A 67 -1.57 16.73 -10.81
CA PRO A 67 -2.63 15.77 -11.13
C PRO A 67 -3.13 15.04 -9.88
N ASP A 68 -4.35 14.51 -9.93
CA ASP A 68 -4.86 13.56 -8.94
C ASP A 68 -4.48 12.11 -9.28
N GLU A 69 -5.14 11.13 -8.66
CA GLU A 69 -4.85 9.71 -8.91
C GLU A 69 -5.21 9.25 -10.33
N PHE A 70 -6.13 9.93 -11.00
CA PHE A 70 -6.55 9.60 -12.36
C PHE A 70 -5.73 10.39 -13.39
N GLY A 71 -5.44 11.66 -13.15
CA GLY A 71 -4.67 12.48 -14.09
C GLY A 71 -4.79 13.97 -13.82
N LEU A 72 -4.59 14.79 -14.84
CA LEU A 72 -4.72 16.23 -14.71
C LEU A 72 -6.16 16.63 -14.46
N VAL A 73 -6.38 17.56 -13.52
CA VAL A 73 -7.72 18.01 -13.15
C VAL A 73 -7.93 19.44 -13.62
N ALA A 74 -9.09 19.74 -14.21
CA ALA A 74 -9.50 21.10 -14.51
C ALA A 74 -10.90 21.35 -13.95
N SER A 75 -11.10 22.55 -13.41
CA SER A 75 -12.43 23.06 -13.04
C SER A 75 -12.79 24.20 -14.00
N ALA A 76 -13.94 24.08 -14.64
CA ALA A 76 -14.45 25.05 -15.60
C ALA A 76 -15.82 25.57 -15.16
N SER A 77 -16.00 26.89 -15.23
CA SER A 77 -17.31 27.54 -15.12
C SER A 77 -17.70 28.03 -16.51
N VAL A 78 -18.73 27.41 -17.09
CA VAL A 78 -19.15 27.62 -18.49
C VAL A 78 -20.43 28.45 -18.52
N SER A 79 -20.34 29.67 -19.02
CA SER A 79 -21.48 30.58 -19.18
C SER A 79 -21.59 31.00 -20.65
N PRO A 80 -22.81 31.09 -21.20
CA PRO A 80 -23.02 31.62 -22.55
C PRO A 80 -22.87 33.15 -22.54
N GLY A 81 -22.72 33.76 -23.72
CA GLY A 81 -22.67 35.21 -23.88
C GLY A 81 -23.99 35.90 -23.54
N ALA A 82 -23.98 37.22 -23.42
CA ALA A 82 -25.18 38.00 -23.15
C ALA A 82 -26.27 37.74 -24.21
N GLY A 83 -27.48 37.38 -23.76
CA GLY A 83 -28.63 37.08 -24.63
C GLY A 83 -28.66 35.66 -25.21
N GLN A 84 -27.68 34.81 -24.88
CA GLN A 84 -27.65 33.40 -25.28
C GLN A 84 -28.24 32.50 -24.18
N ALA A 85 -28.79 31.34 -24.58
CA ALA A 85 -29.43 30.42 -23.65
C ALA A 85 -28.40 29.68 -22.78
N LEU A 86 -28.72 29.44 -21.51
CA LEU A 86 -27.87 28.65 -20.61
C LEU A 86 -27.74 27.19 -21.10
N PRO A 87 -26.54 26.61 -21.03
CA PRO A 87 -26.39 25.18 -21.27
C PRO A 87 -27.00 24.43 -20.08
N THR A 88 -28.13 23.76 -20.29
CA THR A 88 -28.81 23.00 -19.24
C THR A 88 -28.66 21.49 -19.38
N THR A 89 -28.30 21.01 -20.56
CA THR A 89 -28.23 19.57 -20.89
C THR A 89 -26.81 19.08 -21.14
N GLN A 90 -25.97 19.89 -21.77
CA GLN A 90 -24.59 19.51 -22.08
C GLN A 90 -23.69 20.73 -22.31
N VAL A 91 -22.38 20.52 -22.23
CA VAL A 91 -21.36 21.44 -22.76
C VAL A 91 -20.45 20.69 -23.72
N GLY A 92 -19.90 21.40 -24.71
CA GLY A 92 -18.93 20.83 -25.64
C GLY A 92 -17.50 21.00 -25.15
N LEU A 93 -16.63 20.06 -25.50
CA LEU A 93 -15.25 19.98 -25.03
C LEU A 93 -14.32 19.48 -26.14
N ILE A 94 -13.13 20.05 -26.21
CA ILE A 94 -11.96 19.52 -26.93
C ILE A 94 -10.76 19.57 -26.00
N VAL A 95 -10.02 18.47 -25.90
CA VAL A 95 -8.67 18.48 -25.33
C VAL A 95 -7.70 18.73 -26.48
N ARG A 96 -6.86 19.76 -26.37
CA ARG A 96 -5.96 20.20 -27.43
C ARG A 96 -4.57 20.53 -26.91
N LYS A 97 -3.58 20.43 -27.78
CA LYS A 97 -2.20 20.86 -27.50
C LYS A 97 -1.97 22.29 -27.96
N GLY A 98 -1.42 23.11 -27.05
CA GLY A 98 -1.19 24.54 -27.19
C GLY A 98 -2.38 25.27 -27.78
N ASN A 99 -2.12 26.18 -28.72
CA ASN A 99 -3.16 26.87 -29.47
C ASN A 99 -3.45 26.13 -30.79
N TRP A 100 -4.17 25.00 -30.70
CA TRP A 100 -4.58 24.17 -31.84
C TRP A 100 -3.45 23.48 -32.63
N GLN A 101 -2.36 23.10 -31.96
CA GLN A 101 -1.28 22.34 -32.59
C GLN A 101 -1.69 20.88 -32.85
N ALA A 102 -2.53 20.32 -31.96
CA ALA A 102 -3.12 19.00 -32.09
C ALA A 102 -4.44 18.91 -31.30
N LYS A 103 -5.33 17.99 -31.70
CA LYS A 103 -6.45 17.52 -30.86
C LYS A 103 -6.11 16.14 -30.28
N ASP A 104 -6.61 15.86 -29.08
CA ASP A 104 -6.49 14.55 -28.42
C ASP A 104 -7.26 13.46 -29.16
N VAL A 105 -8.47 13.79 -29.60
CA VAL A 105 -9.33 12.97 -30.46
C VAL A 105 -9.91 13.84 -31.58
N PRO A 106 -10.18 13.28 -32.78
CA PRO A 106 -10.59 14.09 -33.92
C PRO A 106 -12.00 14.69 -33.78
N GLN A 107 -12.92 13.98 -33.14
CA GLN A 107 -14.29 14.41 -32.88
C GLN A 107 -14.41 15.31 -31.64
N ASP A 108 -15.46 16.13 -31.64
CA ASP A 108 -15.84 16.94 -30.49
C ASP A 108 -16.57 16.07 -29.45
N ARG A 109 -16.29 16.30 -28.16
CA ARG A 109 -16.91 15.56 -27.05
C ARG A 109 -17.95 16.44 -26.35
N PHE A 110 -18.98 15.82 -25.78
CA PHE A 110 -20.05 16.52 -25.07
C PHE A 110 -20.20 15.95 -23.66
N ILE A 111 -20.15 16.83 -22.67
CA ILE A 111 -20.30 16.48 -21.26
C ILE A 111 -21.77 16.68 -20.88
N PRO A 112 -22.49 15.63 -20.44
CA PRO A 112 -23.85 15.78 -19.95
C PRO A 112 -23.86 16.56 -18.63
N ILE A 113 -24.82 17.47 -18.49
CA ILE A 113 -24.98 18.33 -17.30
C ILE A 113 -26.22 17.91 -16.52
N THR A 114 -26.08 17.79 -15.20
CA THR A 114 -27.20 17.53 -14.29
C THR A 114 -27.20 18.59 -13.20
N ASN A 115 -28.31 19.29 -13.00
CA ASN A 115 -28.45 20.35 -11.99
C ASN A 115 -27.38 21.46 -12.06
N GLY A 116 -26.94 21.80 -13.27
CA GLY A 116 -25.92 22.84 -13.49
C GLY A 116 -24.50 22.42 -13.12
N GLN A 117 -24.26 21.13 -12.85
CA GLN A 117 -22.94 20.60 -12.53
C GLN A 117 -22.63 19.31 -13.33
N ALA A 118 -21.34 19.02 -13.48
CA ALA A 118 -20.84 17.73 -13.97
C ALA A 118 -19.43 17.44 -13.45
N GLU A 119 -19.13 16.16 -13.22
CA GLU A 119 -17.77 15.66 -13.02
C GLU A 119 -17.54 14.51 -14.00
N VAL A 120 -16.44 14.57 -14.77
CA VAL A 120 -16.16 13.61 -15.84
C VAL A 120 -14.70 13.18 -15.90
N TRP A 121 -14.47 12.01 -16.48
CA TRP A 121 -13.16 11.41 -16.69
C TRP A 121 -12.93 11.19 -18.19
N LEU A 122 -11.76 11.59 -18.66
CA LEU A 122 -11.33 11.53 -20.05
C LEU A 122 -10.03 10.74 -20.14
N ILE A 123 -9.96 9.82 -21.09
CA ILE A 123 -8.77 9.03 -21.39
C ILE A 123 -8.23 9.52 -22.74
N SER A 124 -6.93 9.76 -22.84
CA SER A 124 -6.30 10.21 -24.09
C SER A 124 -6.54 9.24 -25.22
N GLU A 125 -6.77 9.77 -26.41
CA GLU A 125 -7.10 8.99 -27.61
C GLU A 125 -8.43 8.20 -27.50
N ASP A 126 -9.16 8.34 -26.38
CA ASP A 126 -10.49 7.78 -26.19
C ASP A 126 -11.58 8.82 -26.46
N ALA A 127 -12.53 8.43 -27.29
CA ALA A 127 -13.69 9.22 -27.66
C ALA A 127 -14.67 9.44 -26.49
N ASN A 128 -14.67 8.53 -25.51
CA ASN A 128 -15.67 8.48 -24.47
C ASN A 128 -15.51 9.60 -23.45
N VAL A 129 -16.65 10.05 -22.92
CA VAL A 129 -16.73 10.92 -21.74
C VAL A 129 -17.35 10.08 -20.62
N TYR A 130 -16.54 9.70 -19.64
CA TYR A 130 -17.01 8.89 -18.52
C TYR A 130 -17.58 9.80 -17.43
N THR A 131 -18.77 9.48 -16.92
CA THR A 131 -19.45 10.25 -15.86
C THR A 131 -19.23 9.68 -14.45
N SER A 132 -18.37 8.66 -14.33
CA SER A 132 -17.90 8.12 -13.06
C SER A 132 -16.50 7.54 -13.21
N LEU A 133 -15.70 7.62 -12.14
CA LEU A 133 -14.38 6.98 -12.09
C LEU A 133 -14.48 5.47 -12.38
N GLN A 134 -15.46 4.79 -11.78
CA GLN A 134 -15.68 3.35 -11.98
C GLN A 134 -15.91 2.98 -13.46
N ALA A 135 -16.63 3.82 -14.22
CA ALA A 135 -16.84 3.58 -15.64
C ALA A 135 -15.57 3.83 -16.45
N ALA A 136 -14.78 4.85 -16.10
CA ALA A 136 -13.48 5.08 -16.72
C ALA A 136 -12.51 3.93 -16.44
N GLU A 137 -12.53 3.39 -15.22
CA GLU A 137 -11.74 2.23 -14.78
C GLU A 137 -12.24 0.90 -15.35
N ALA A 138 -13.41 0.82 -15.98
CA ALA A 138 -13.76 -0.37 -16.78
C ALA A 138 -12.81 -0.55 -17.99
N THR A 139 -12.11 0.53 -18.38
CA THR A 139 -10.98 0.52 -19.33
C THR A 139 -9.77 -0.18 -18.70
N PRO A 140 -8.92 -0.90 -19.46
CA PRO A 140 -7.77 -1.57 -18.86
C PRO A 140 -6.91 -0.58 -18.06
N HIS A 141 -6.56 -0.94 -16.82
CA HIS A 141 -5.80 -0.12 -15.89
C HIS A 141 -4.97 -1.00 -14.94
N ILE A 142 -3.89 -0.45 -14.42
CA ILE A 142 -3.10 -1.12 -13.38
C ILE A 142 -3.82 -0.88 -12.05
N VAL A 143 -4.35 -1.95 -11.46
CA VAL A 143 -5.07 -1.91 -10.18
C VAL A 143 -4.11 -1.50 -9.06
N ASN A 144 -2.99 -2.22 -8.94
CA ASN A 144 -1.95 -1.97 -7.95
C ASN A 144 -0.57 -2.22 -8.56
N ALA A 145 0.45 -1.49 -8.08
CA ALA A 145 1.84 -1.75 -8.40
C ALA A 145 2.70 -1.58 -7.13
N TYR A 146 3.46 -2.61 -6.78
CA TYR A 146 4.30 -2.65 -5.59
C TYR A 146 5.75 -2.84 -5.95
N LEU A 147 6.63 -2.07 -5.29
CA LEU A 147 8.07 -2.30 -5.36
C LEU A 147 8.43 -3.39 -4.34
N GLU A 148 8.76 -4.57 -4.86
CA GLU A 148 9.07 -5.77 -4.09
C GLU A 148 10.56 -5.87 -3.77
N SER A 149 11.40 -5.36 -4.67
CA SER A 149 12.84 -5.15 -4.49
C SER A 149 13.23 -3.86 -5.20
N LYS A 150 14.44 -3.34 -4.99
CA LYS A 150 14.94 -2.15 -5.70
C LYS A 150 14.93 -2.28 -7.23
N LYS A 151 14.77 -3.48 -7.79
CA LYS A 151 14.69 -3.72 -9.24
C LYS A 151 13.45 -4.46 -9.68
N THR A 152 12.50 -4.73 -8.78
CA THR A 152 11.37 -5.61 -9.07
C THR A 152 10.07 -4.96 -8.66
N ILE A 153 9.20 -4.75 -9.63
CA ILE A 153 7.83 -4.27 -9.44
C ILE A 153 6.88 -5.43 -9.70
N VAL A 154 5.89 -5.63 -8.83
CA VAL A 154 4.77 -6.53 -9.09
C VAL A 154 3.51 -5.69 -9.27
N ALA A 155 2.84 -5.87 -10.40
CA ALA A 155 1.64 -5.14 -10.75
C ALA A 155 0.46 -6.08 -11.00
N SER A 156 -0.70 -5.71 -10.45
CA SER A 156 -2.00 -6.34 -10.73
C SER A 156 -2.74 -5.49 -11.76
N LEU A 157 -3.35 -6.14 -12.74
CA LEU A 157 -3.98 -5.55 -13.91
C LEU A 157 -5.48 -5.83 -13.89
N SER A 158 -6.30 -4.88 -14.32
CA SER A 158 -7.76 -5.06 -14.38
C SER A 158 -8.20 -6.00 -15.49
N GLN A 159 -7.33 -6.21 -16.49
CA GLN A 159 -7.50 -7.16 -17.57
C GLN A 159 -6.20 -7.96 -17.73
N ALA A 160 -6.32 -9.21 -18.17
CA ALA A 160 -5.15 -10.07 -18.37
C ALA A 160 -4.39 -9.67 -19.64
N ILE A 161 -3.07 -9.88 -19.62
CA ILE A 161 -2.21 -9.78 -20.80
C ILE A 161 -1.71 -11.14 -21.24
N SER A 162 -1.48 -11.29 -22.55
CA SER A 162 -0.83 -12.46 -23.13
C SER A 162 0.69 -12.28 -23.10
N LEU A 163 1.42 -13.29 -22.64
CA LEU A 163 2.88 -13.35 -22.71
C LEU A 163 3.37 -13.88 -24.07
N PRO A 164 4.62 -13.60 -24.48
CA PRO A 164 5.53 -12.63 -23.86
C PRO A 164 5.03 -11.21 -24.13
N PHE A 165 5.15 -10.33 -23.13
CA PHE A 165 4.84 -8.93 -23.30
C PHE A 165 6.10 -8.17 -23.69
N SER A 166 6.04 -7.37 -24.77
CA SER A 166 7.21 -6.58 -25.18
C SER A 166 7.58 -5.59 -24.09
N THR A 167 8.85 -5.54 -23.70
CA THR A 167 9.35 -4.55 -22.74
C THR A 167 9.20 -3.13 -23.27
N SER A 168 9.13 -2.94 -24.60
CA SER A 168 8.85 -1.64 -25.23
C SER A 168 7.46 -1.09 -24.91
N ASN A 169 6.56 -1.91 -24.36
CA ASN A 169 5.22 -1.50 -23.96
C ASN A 169 5.18 -1.10 -22.48
N ALA A 170 6.31 -1.03 -21.79
CA ALA A 170 6.39 -0.67 -20.39
C ALA A 170 7.47 0.38 -20.16
N VAL A 171 7.13 1.39 -19.39
CA VAL A 171 8.06 2.43 -18.95
C VAL A 171 7.86 2.62 -17.46
N VAL A 172 8.95 2.65 -16.71
CA VAL A 172 8.93 3.07 -15.31
C VAL A 172 9.62 4.42 -15.25
N THR A 173 8.89 5.43 -14.79
CA THR A 173 9.37 6.80 -14.73
C THR A 173 9.49 7.23 -13.29
N ASP A 174 10.64 7.79 -12.94
CA ASP A 174 10.82 8.58 -11.74
C ASP A 174 10.18 9.95 -11.93
N ARG A 175 9.10 10.23 -11.21
CA ARG A 175 8.41 11.53 -11.28
C ARG A 175 9.10 12.60 -10.44
N THR A 176 10.05 12.21 -9.58
CA THR A 176 10.86 13.14 -8.78
C THR A 176 12.03 13.67 -9.61
N SER A 177 12.80 12.78 -10.27
CA SER A 177 13.99 13.16 -11.04
C SER A 177 13.73 13.37 -12.54
N GLY A 178 12.63 12.80 -13.06
CA GLY A 178 12.34 12.73 -14.50
C GLY A 178 13.05 11.57 -15.22
N GLU A 179 13.85 10.77 -14.51
CA GLU A 179 14.55 9.62 -15.06
C GLU A 179 13.57 8.52 -15.54
N GLN A 180 13.94 7.80 -16.60
CA GLN A 180 13.22 6.61 -17.04
C GLN A 180 14.09 5.37 -16.83
N PHE A 181 13.52 4.36 -16.19
CA PHE A 181 14.15 3.07 -15.97
C PHE A 181 13.83 2.13 -17.11
N ARG A 182 14.86 1.44 -17.63
CA ARG A 182 14.67 0.45 -18.68
C ARG A 182 14.13 -0.85 -18.09
N VAL A 183 13.04 -1.33 -18.67
CA VAL A 183 12.47 -2.64 -18.33
C VAL A 183 13.27 -3.76 -19.02
N VAL A 184 13.83 -4.65 -18.22
CA VAL A 184 14.63 -5.82 -18.66
C VAL A 184 13.72 -6.98 -19.03
N SER A 185 12.71 -7.26 -18.22
CA SER A 185 11.73 -8.31 -18.52
C SER A 185 10.37 -8.00 -17.89
N ILE A 186 9.34 -8.58 -18.51
CA ILE A 186 7.98 -8.63 -17.98
C ILE A 186 7.55 -10.09 -18.00
N ASP A 187 7.33 -10.65 -16.82
CA ASP A 187 7.03 -12.05 -16.61
C ASP A 187 5.73 -12.20 -15.81
N THR A 188 5.20 -13.42 -15.72
CA THR A 188 4.21 -13.74 -14.68
C THR A 188 4.83 -13.39 -13.32
N ALA A 189 4.08 -12.75 -12.42
CA ALA A 189 4.55 -12.69 -11.05
C ALA A 189 4.65 -14.11 -10.48
N PRO A 190 5.68 -14.44 -9.68
CA PRO A 190 5.78 -15.72 -9.01
C PRO A 190 4.62 -15.83 -8.01
N THR A 191 3.54 -16.44 -8.47
CA THR A 191 2.40 -16.86 -7.63
C THR A 191 2.66 -18.21 -6.97
N TYR A 192 3.81 -18.83 -7.28
CA TYR A 192 4.16 -20.15 -6.81
C TYR A 192 5.48 -20.07 -6.05
N SER A 193 5.49 -20.64 -4.85
CA SER A 193 6.72 -21.02 -4.14
C SER A 193 6.87 -22.55 -4.17
N PRO A 194 7.24 -23.15 -5.32
CA PRO A 194 7.32 -24.60 -5.46
C PRO A 194 8.54 -25.14 -4.72
N VAL A 195 8.30 -25.94 -3.68
CA VAL A 195 9.33 -26.64 -2.90
C VAL A 195 9.32 -28.12 -3.24
N LEU A 196 10.48 -28.68 -3.56
CA LEU A 196 10.65 -30.12 -3.72
C LEU A 196 10.60 -30.77 -2.34
N VAL A 197 9.63 -31.67 -2.14
CA VAL A 197 9.41 -32.36 -0.87
C VAL A 197 9.44 -33.87 -1.03
N GLY A 198 10.00 -34.59 -0.07
CA GLY A 198 10.13 -36.04 -0.13
C GLY A 198 11.10 -36.61 0.90
N ASP A 199 11.36 -37.92 0.81
CA ASP A 199 12.39 -38.64 1.60
C ASP A 199 13.83 -38.43 1.06
N LEU A 200 13.98 -37.47 0.15
CA LEU A 200 15.23 -37.05 -0.49
C LEU A 200 15.68 -35.64 -0.06
N GLN A 201 14.90 -34.94 0.77
CA GLN A 201 15.06 -33.52 1.02
C GLN A 201 16.33 -33.22 1.83
N HIS A 202 16.58 -33.99 2.89
CA HIS A 202 17.75 -33.83 3.73
C HIS A 202 19.06 -34.05 2.96
N LEU A 203 19.05 -34.96 1.98
CA LEU A 203 20.20 -35.21 1.09
C LEU A 203 20.51 -34.01 0.17
N LEU A 204 19.54 -33.12 0.00
CA LEU A 204 19.63 -31.91 -0.81
C LEU A 204 19.82 -30.64 0.04
N GLY A 205 20.10 -30.80 1.35
CA GLY A 205 20.44 -29.70 2.26
C GLY A 205 19.29 -29.18 3.12
N ALA A 206 18.10 -29.79 3.05
CA ALA A 206 17.00 -29.46 3.95
C ALA A 206 17.27 -29.96 5.38
N GLN A 207 16.64 -29.33 6.37
CA GLN A 207 16.75 -29.73 7.78
C GLN A 207 16.03 -31.05 8.05
N THR A 208 14.89 -31.28 7.40
CA THR A 208 14.06 -32.47 7.57
C THR A 208 13.40 -32.88 6.25
N ASP A 209 13.06 -34.16 6.13
CA ASP A 209 12.26 -34.65 5.01
C ASP A 209 10.79 -34.25 5.12
N TRP A 210 10.08 -34.28 3.99
CA TRP A 210 8.65 -33.94 3.90
C TRP A 210 8.29 -32.59 4.54
N ASN A 211 9.18 -31.60 4.41
CA ASN A 211 8.96 -30.26 4.93
C ASN A 211 8.68 -29.27 3.78
N PRO A 212 7.43 -28.82 3.57
CA PRO A 212 7.12 -27.85 2.52
C PRO A 212 7.63 -26.44 2.82
N ALA A 213 7.98 -26.14 4.07
CA ALA A 213 8.45 -24.81 4.47
C ALA A 213 9.96 -24.62 4.35
N ASP A 214 10.72 -25.67 4.02
CA ASP A 214 12.17 -25.59 3.88
C ASP A 214 12.57 -25.01 2.51
N ASN A 215 13.31 -23.90 2.52
CA ASN A 215 13.74 -23.24 1.28
C ASN A 215 14.98 -23.91 0.66
N ALA A 216 15.63 -24.87 1.33
CA ALA A 216 16.82 -25.55 0.80
C ALA A 216 16.55 -26.23 -0.54
N THR A 217 15.31 -26.67 -0.77
CA THR A 217 14.86 -27.33 -2.00
C THR A 217 13.78 -26.55 -2.75
N LEU A 218 13.73 -25.22 -2.56
CA LEU A 218 12.88 -24.32 -3.34
C LEU A 218 13.33 -24.33 -4.82
N LEU A 219 12.40 -24.64 -5.73
CA LEU A 219 12.70 -24.62 -7.17
C LEU A 219 12.89 -23.17 -7.64
N HIS A 220 13.90 -22.96 -8.48
CA HIS A 220 14.20 -21.68 -9.08
C HIS A 220 13.37 -21.45 -10.34
N LYS A 221 12.85 -20.24 -10.52
CA LYS A 221 12.14 -19.86 -11.74
C LYS A 221 13.10 -19.82 -12.93
N VAL A 222 12.81 -20.61 -13.96
CA VAL A 222 13.54 -20.61 -15.24
C VAL A 222 12.87 -19.65 -16.23
N ASN A 223 11.53 -19.69 -16.30
CA ASN A 223 10.71 -18.73 -17.03
C ASN A 223 9.31 -18.64 -16.40
N GLY A 224 8.41 -17.84 -16.98
CA GLY A 224 7.05 -17.65 -16.45
C GLY A 224 6.19 -18.92 -16.30
N ASN A 225 6.60 -20.05 -16.90
CA ASN A 225 5.88 -21.33 -16.89
C ASN A 225 6.77 -22.54 -16.53
N LEU A 226 7.97 -22.31 -15.98
CA LEU A 226 8.89 -23.39 -15.65
C LEU A 226 9.72 -23.03 -14.41
N TYR A 227 9.69 -23.90 -13.42
CA TYR A 227 10.52 -23.85 -12.23
C TYR A 227 11.35 -25.13 -12.15
N GLN A 228 12.61 -25.04 -11.76
CA GLN A 228 13.51 -26.19 -11.67
C GLN A 228 14.42 -26.14 -10.44
N PHE A 229 14.70 -27.32 -9.90
CA PHE A 229 15.74 -27.56 -8.90
C PHE A 229 16.63 -28.69 -9.40
N THR A 230 17.95 -28.58 -9.20
CA THR A 230 18.89 -29.63 -9.61
C THR A 230 19.81 -30.00 -8.46
N GLY A 231 19.84 -31.27 -8.11
CA GLY A 231 20.66 -31.82 -7.04
C GLY A 231 21.39 -33.09 -7.45
N ILE A 232 22.37 -33.50 -6.67
CA ILE A 232 23.05 -34.79 -6.82
C ILE A 232 22.51 -35.71 -5.74
N LEU A 233 21.96 -36.86 -6.13
CA LEU A 233 21.41 -37.85 -5.22
C LEU A 233 22.24 -39.14 -5.25
N PRO A 234 22.48 -39.78 -4.09
CA PRO A 234 23.08 -41.10 -4.04
C PRO A 234 22.12 -42.17 -4.57
N ALA A 235 22.68 -43.33 -4.95
CA ALA A 235 21.90 -44.48 -5.41
C ALA A 235 20.85 -44.89 -4.38
N GLY A 236 19.61 -45.09 -4.81
CA GLY A 236 18.50 -45.36 -3.89
C GLY A 236 17.13 -45.25 -4.54
N ASN A 237 16.10 -45.62 -3.79
CA ASN A 237 14.71 -45.39 -4.15
C ASN A 237 14.16 -44.29 -3.25
N TYR A 238 13.55 -43.28 -3.85
CA TYR A 238 13.00 -42.11 -3.16
C TYR A 238 11.55 -41.87 -3.59
N ASN A 239 10.84 -41.08 -2.79
CA ASN A 239 9.49 -40.60 -3.03
C ASN A 239 9.45 -39.08 -2.87
N TYR A 240 8.81 -38.39 -3.80
CA TYR A 240 8.74 -36.94 -3.76
C TYR A 240 7.46 -36.36 -4.36
N LYS A 241 7.23 -35.07 -4.06
CA LYS A 241 6.19 -34.20 -4.62
C LYS A 241 6.75 -32.77 -4.76
N ILE A 242 5.96 -31.87 -5.35
CA ILE A 242 6.18 -30.43 -5.27
C ILE A 242 5.05 -29.82 -4.45
N ALA A 243 5.39 -29.19 -3.32
CA ALA A 243 4.45 -28.43 -2.50
C ALA A 243 4.52 -26.95 -2.86
N LEU A 244 3.38 -26.26 -2.92
CA LEU A 244 3.31 -24.82 -3.18
C LEU A 244 3.07 -24.07 -1.87
N ASN A 245 3.46 -22.79 -1.83
CA ASN A 245 3.11 -21.83 -0.78
C ASN A 245 3.52 -22.22 0.65
N ARG A 246 4.48 -23.15 0.79
CA ARG A 246 5.06 -23.59 2.07
C ARG A 246 4.09 -24.36 2.96
N ASP A 247 3.04 -24.93 2.38
CA ASP A 247 2.06 -25.75 3.07
C ASP A 247 1.75 -27.04 2.27
N TRP A 248 0.81 -27.83 2.77
CA TRP A 248 0.36 -29.06 2.14
C TRP A 248 -0.95 -28.92 1.36
N ASP A 249 -1.58 -27.73 1.37
CA ASP A 249 -2.89 -27.51 0.75
C ASP A 249 -2.80 -27.66 -0.77
N ASN A 250 -1.61 -27.40 -1.34
CA ASN A 250 -1.36 -27.43 -2.78
C ASN A 250 -0.08 -28.24 -3.09
N ALA A 251 -0.16 -29.57 -3.01
CA ALA A 251 0.96 -30.45 -3.35
C ALA A 251 0.66 -31.38 -4.54
N PHE A 252 1.60 -31.40 -5.50
CA PHE A 252 1.42 -32.06 -6.81
C PHE A 252 2.50 -33.11 -7.08
N PRO A 253 2.15 -34.21 -7.78
CA PRO A 253 0.78 -34.68 -8.06
C PRO A 253 0.08 -35.13 -6.76
N PRO A 254 -1.18 -35.58 -6.75
CA PRO A 254 -1.83 -36.07 -5.52
C PRO A 254 -1.06 -37.23 -4.85
N ASP A 255 -0.59 -38.19 -5.64
CA ASP A 255 0.22 -39.33 -5.19
C ASP A 255 1.72 -38.98 -5.16
N ASN A 256 2.49 -39.74 -4.38
CA ASN A 256 3.95 -39.62 -4.36
C ASN A 256 4.56 -40.11 -5.68
N ILE A 257 5.50 -39.34 -6.23
CA ILE A 257 6.31 -39.77 -7.38
C ILE A 257 7.48 -40.61 -6.86
N ARG A 258 7.62 -41.83 -7.38
CA ARG A 258 8.79 -42.66 -7.12
C ARG A 258 9.97 -42.29 -8.03
N LEU A 259 11.15 -42.15 -7.45
CA LEU A 259 12.40 -41.87 -8.14
C LEU A 259 13.42 -42.97 -7.84
N ASN A 260 13.91 -43.65 -8.88
CA ASN A 260 14.94 -44.67 -8.74
C ASN A 260 16.28 -44.13 -9.25
N VAL A 261 17.20 -43.83 -8.33
CA VAL A 261 18.53 -43.32 -8.67
C VAL A 261 19.49 -44.49 -8.88
N PRO A 262 20.18 -44.57 -10.04
CA PRO A 262 21.01 -45.72 -10.40
C PRO A 262 22.23 -45.87 -9.49
N PRO A 263 22.87 -47.07 -9.47
CA PRO A 263 24.16 -47.28 -8.83
C PRO A 263 25.18 -46.22 -9.25
N GLY A 264 25.90 -45.66 -8.29
CA GLY A 264 26.84 -44.53 -8.51
C GLY A 264 26.22 -43.14 -8.33
N GLY A 265 24.91 -43.05 -8.09
CA GLY A 265 24.21 -41.78 -7.93
C GLY A 265 23.92 -41.08 -9.26
N ALA A 266 23.16 -39.99 -9.21
CA ALA A 266 22.85 -39.19 -10.39
C ALA A 266 22.63 -37.72 -10.04
N LYS A 267 22.95 -36.85 -11.00
CA LYS A 267 22.46 -35.47 -11.02
C LYS A 267 21.03 -35.47 -11.56
N VAL A 268 20.06 -35.06 -10.75
CA VAL A 268 18.63 -35.09 -11.07
C VAL A 268 18.10 -33.67 -11.11
N THR A 269 17.40 -33.33 -12.20
CA THR A 269 16.67 -32.06 -12.33
C THR A 269 15.18 -32.32 -12.16
N PHE A 270 14.59 -31.68 -11.16
CA PHE A 270 13.16 -31.66 -10.88
C PHE A 270 12.54 -30.43 -11.53
N SER A 271 11.42 -30.60 -12.22
CA SER A 271 10.76 -29.52 -12.97
C SER A 271 9.29 -29.42 -12.59
N TYR A 272 8.83 -28.20 -12.29
CA TYR A 272 7.43 -27.87 -12.10
C TYR A 272 6.96 -26.94 -13.22
N VAL A 273 5.88 -27.33 -13.89
CA VAL A 273 5.22 -26.57 -14.96
C VAL A 273 3.83 -26.18 -14.45
N PRO A 274 3.61 -24.91 -14.08
CA PRO A 274 2.32 -24.45 -13.57
C PRO A 274 1.17 -24.60 -14.56
N PHE A 275 1.45 -24.53 -15.87
CA PHE A 275 0.40 -24.62 -16.88
C PHE A 275 0.89 -25.32 -18.16
N GLU A 276 0.58 -26.61 -18.31
CA GLU A 276 0.85 -27.31 -19.56
C GLU A 276 -0.16 -26.90 -20.65
N LEU A 277 0.31 -26.28 -21.74
CA LEU A 277 -0.56 -25.69 -22.79
C LEU A 277 -1.60 -26.66 -23.38
N LYS A 278 -1.28 -27.96 -23.46
CA LYS A 278 -2.17 -28.97 -24.05
C LYS A 278 -3.25 -29.45 -23.08
N SER A 279 -2.87 -29.77 -21.84
CA SER A 279 -3.79 -30.35 -20.86
C SER A 279 -4.45 -29.29 -19.98
N ARG A 280 -3.88 -28.08 -19.92
CA ARG A 280 -4.24 -27.00 -19.00
C ARG A 280 -4.04 -27.37 -17.52
N LEU A 281 -3.26 -28.42 -17.25
CA LEU A 281 -2.96 -28.89 -15.90
C LEU A 281 -1.53 -28.55 -15.48
N GLN A 282 -1.32 -28.54 -14.16
CA GLN A 282 0.00 -28.47 -13.56
C GLN A 282 0.73 -29.81 -13.73
N ARG A 283 2.04 -29.76 -13.97
CA ARG A 283 2.86 -30.95 -14.18
C ARG A 283 4.15 -30.91 -13.38
N VAL A 284 4.56 -32.08 -12.91
CA VAL A 284 5.84 -32.32 -12.24
C VAL A 284 6.61 -33.37 -13.05
N TYR A 285 7.88 -33.12 -13.31
CA TYR A 285 8.77 -34.05 -13.99
C TYR A 285 10.10 -34.15 -13.23
N ASP A 286 10.82 -35.25 -13.46
CA ASP A 286 12.22 -35.43 -13.11
C ASP A 286 12.99 -35.99 -14.31
N SER A 287 14.29 -35.69 -14.36
CA SER A 287 15.15 -36.06 -15.49
C SER A 287 15.42 -37.57 -15.63
N LEU A 288 15.09 -38.40 -14.64
CA LEU A 288 15.33 -39.85 -14.69
C LEU A 288 14.10 -40.61 -15.23
N ASN A 289 12.91 -40.33 -14.71
CA ASN A 289 11.66 -40.91 -15.20
C ASN A 289 11.25 -40.30 -16.54
N HIS A 290 11.65 -39.05 -16.82
CA HIS A 290 11.25 -38.32 -18.03
C HIS A 290 12.45 -37.71 -18.79
N PRO A 291 13.41 -38.52 -19.27
CA PRO A 291 14.67 -38.02 -19.86
C PRO A 291 14.50 -37.29 -21.19
N ARG A 292 13.32 -37.36 -21.82
CA ARG A 292 13.01 -36.76 -23.14
C ARG A 292 11.78 -35.83 -23.09
N VAL A 293 11.35 -35.40 -21.90
CA VAL A 293 10.21 -34.47 -21.81
C VAL A 293 10.55 -33.14 -22.48
N SER A 294 9.62 -32.63 -23.29
CA SER A 294 9.71 -31.28 -23.84
C SER A 294 9.14 -30.30 -22.83
N LEU A 295 10.01 -29.54 -22.16
CA LEU A 295 9.60 -28.50 -21.21
C LEU A 295 9.29 -27.18 -21.94
N PRO A 296 8.38 -26.34 -21.41
CA PRO A 296 8.07 -25.05 -22.03
C PRO A 296 9.30 -24.14 -21.97
N LEU A 297 9.87 -23.86 -23.14
CA LEU A 297 11.01 -22.96 -23.31
C LEU A 297 10.58 -21.48 -23.29
N SER A 298 9.27 -21.20 -23.34
CA SER A 298 8.72 -19.84 -23.25
C SER A 298 7.38 -19.82 -22.52
N SER A 299 7.02 -18.63 -22.04
CA SER A 299 5.71 -18.30 -21.46
C SER A 299 4.68 -17.87 -22.53
N ALA A 300 4.96 -18.08 -23.82
CA ALA A 300 4.13 -17.57 -24.90
C ALA A 300 2.69 -18.12 -24.87
N GLY A 301 1.71 -17.22 -24.96
CA GLY A 301 0.28 -17.52 -24.91
C GLY A 301 -0.30 -17.69 -23.50
N LEU A 302 0.50 -17.57 -22.44
CA LEU A 302 -0.03 -17.49 -21.08
C LEU A 302 -0.74 -16.16 -20.86
N GLN A 303 -1.93 -16.22 -20.27
CA GLN A 303 -2.68 -15.05 -19.83
C GLN A 303 -2.42 -14.82 -18.34
N THR A 304 -2.14 -13.58 -17.94
CA THR A 304 -2.00 -13.22 -16.52
C THR A 304 -2.50 -11.81 -16.27
N SER A 305 -3.15 -11.60 -15.14
CA SER A 305 -3.47 -10.27 -14.60
C SER A 305 -2.47 -9.83 -13.52
N ILE A 306 -1.43 -10.62 -13.23
CA ILE A 306 -0.37 -10.24 -12.30
C ILE A 306 0.98 -10.42 -12.98
N VAL A 307 1.72 -9.33 -13.09
CA VAL A 307 2.99 -9.26 -13.79
C VAL A 307 4.11 -8.85 -12.85
N GLN A 308 5.27 -9.44 -13.03
CA GLN A 308 6.52 -8.97 -12.46
C GLN A 308 7.30 -8.24 -13.55
N ILE A 309 7.73 -7.02 -13.23
CA ILE A 309 8.50 -6.13 -14.09
C ILE A 309 9.88 -5.99 -13.45
N ASN A 310 10.92 -6.37 -14.18
CA ASN A 310 12.30 -6.28 -13.72
C ASN A 310 13.00 -5.11 -14.40
N LEU A 311 13.70 -4.30 -13.61
CA LEU A 311 14.44 -3.12 -14.02
C LEU A 311 15.93 -3.43 -14.13
N ASP A 312 16.67 -2.68 -14.95
CA ASP A 312 18.12 -2.87 -15.08
C ASP A 312 18.91 -2.24 -13.93
N GLN A 313 18.40 -1.15 -13.39
CA GLN A 313 19.01 -0.43 -12.27
C GLN A 313 18.07 -0.34 -11.06
N GLU A 314 18.67 -0.01 -9.92
CA GLU A 314 17.94 0.17 -8.66
C GLU A 314 17.18 1.50 -8.67
N VAL A 315 16.01 1.51 -8.04
CA VAL A 315 15.19 2.71 -7.83
C VAL A 315 15.33 3.22 -6.40
N ASP A 316 15.13 4.52 -6.22
CA ASP A 316 15.06 5.15 -4.89
C ASP A 316 13.64 5.02 -4.30
N VAL A 317 13.54 4.49 -3.08
CA VAL A 317 12.25 4.29 -2.38
C VAL A 317 11.62 5.58 -1.86
N THR A 318 12.36 6.68 -1.83
CA THR A 318 11.87 8.02 -1.46
C THR A 318 11.25 8.76 -2.66
N HIS A 319 11.53 8.31 -3.87
CA HIS A 319 11.06 8.93 -5.10
C HIS A 319 9.65 8.46 -5.50
N SER A 320 8.96 9.29 -6.28
CA SER A 320 7.62 8.99 -6.77
C SER A 320 7.70 8.24 -8.09
N LEU A 321 7.69 6.91 -8.03
CA LEU A 321 7.80 6.04 -9.20
C LEU A 321 6.43 5.80 -9.84
N GLN A 322 6.36 5.84 -11.16
CA GLN A 322 5.15 5.55 -11.92
C GLN A 322 5.40 4.46 -12.95
N LEU A 323 4.54 3.45 -12.95
CA LEU A 323 4.51 2.40 -13.95
C LEU A 323 3.50 2.77 -15.04
N ILE A 324 3.97 2.77 -16.28
CA ILE A 324 3.18 2.94 -17.48
C ILE A 324 3.23 1.63 -18.26
N LEU A 325 2.06 1.06 -18.55
CA LEU A 325 1.90 -0.10 -19.42
C LEU A 325 1.01 0.29 -20.60
N ARG A 326 1.44 0.00 -21.82
CA ARG A 326 0.70 0.35 -23.03
C ARG A 326 -0.70 -0.26 -23.00
N GLY A 327 -1.71 0.57 -23.20
CA GLY A 327 -3.11 0.18 -23.16
C GLY A 327 -3.70 0.11 -21.75
N TYR A 328 -2.93 0.46 -20.71
CA TYR A 328 -3.38 0.53 -19.33
C TYR A 328 -3.20 1.94 -18.77
N LEU A 329 -4.14 2.38 -17.92
CA LEU A 329 -3.94 3.58 -17.11
C LEU A 329 -2.69 3.42 -16.22
N ALA A 330 -1.85 4.46 -16.17
CA ALA A 330 -0.61 4.45 -15.40
C ALA A 330 -0.91 4.47 -13.90
N ARG A 331 -0.03 3.86 -13.10
CA ARG A 331 -0.20 3.75 -11.64
C ARG A 331 1.12 4.03 -10.94
N TYR A 332 1.04 4.69 -9.80
CA TYR A 332 2.21 4.83 -8.94
C TYR A 332 2.63 3.49 -8.36
N VAL A 333 3.94 3.31 -8.23
CA VAL A 333 4.54 2.14 -7.62
C VAL A 333 4.74 2.44 -6.13
N ILE A 334 4.17 1.60 -5.26
CA ILE A 334 4.24 1.78 -3.81
C ILE A 334 5.33 0.86 -3.24
N PRO A 335 6.35 1.38 -2.53
CA PRO A 335 7.29 0.56 -1.77
C PRO A 335 6.57 -0.37 -0.79
N ARG A 336 6.83 -1.69 -0.90
CA ARG A 336 6.23 -2.70 -0.03
C ARG A 336 7.30 -3.64 0.53
N ASN A 337 7.53 -4.79 -0.11
CA ASN A 337 8.48 -5.78 0.39
C ASN A 337 9.94 -5.33 0.28
N VAL A 338 10.23 -4.33 -0.56
CA VAL A 338 11.55 -3.69 -0.60
C VAL A 338 11.95 -3.13 0.77
N LEU A 339 10.98 -2.69 1.58
CA LEU A 339 11.19 -2.15 2.93
C LEU A 339 11.49 -3.23 3.99
N SER A 340 11.32 -4.50 3.64
CA SER A 340 11.70 -5.63 4.49
C SER A 340 13.15 -6.10 4.25
N SER A 341 13.88 -5.44 3.34
CA SER A 341 15.30 -5.72 3.13
C SER A 341 16.14 -5.21 4.29
N GLU A 342 17.29 -5.84 4.53
CA GLU A 342 18.21 -5.48 5.61
C GLU A 342 18.63 -4.00 5.61
N GLU A 343 18.54 -3.32 4.46
CA GLU A 343 18.81 -1.89 4.32
C GLU A 343 17.86 -1.01 5.14
N TYR A 344 16.63 -1.48 5.41
CA TYR A 344 15.60 -0.69 6.10
C TYR A 344 15.19 -1.28 7.46
N ILE A 345 15.78 -2.40 7.88
CA ILE A 345 15.53 -2.98 9.22
C ILE A 345 16.37 -2.21 10.25
N TYR A 346 15.70 -1.34 11.01
CA TYR A 346 16.30 -0.65 12.16
C TYR A 346 16.12 -1.48 13.43
N SER A 347 17.22 -1.81 14.13
CA SER A 347 17.24 -2.62 15.35
C SER A 347 17.53 -1.83 16.63
N GLY A 348 17.64 -0.50 16.54
CA GLY A 348 17.84 0.36 17.70
C GLY A 348 16.61 0.45 18.60
N PHE A 349 16.84 0.74 19.88
CA PHE A 349 15.80 0.83 20.91
C PHE A 349 15.37 2.27 21.24
N ASP A 350 15.79 3.24 20.43
CA ASP A 350 15.61 4.69 20.63
C ASP A 350 14.57 5.31 19.67
N LEU A 351 13.72 4.50 19.02
CA LEU A 351 12.55 5.02 18.32
C LEU A 351 11.61 5.71 19.31
N GLY A 352 11.02 6.83 18.89
CA GLY A 352 10.25 7.72 19.74
C GLY A 352 11.05 8.93 20.19
N ASN A 353 10.64 9.51 21.31
CA ASN A 353 11.40 10.55 22.00
C ASN A 353 12.18 9.97 23.20
N THR A 354 13.44 10.37 23.35
CA THR A 354 14.27 10.10 24.54
C THR A 354 14.61 11.43 25.22
N PHE A 355 13.99 11.64 26.38
CA PHE A 355 14.07 12.88 27.16
C PHE A 355 15.13 12.81 28.26
N ASN A 356 15.84 13.92 28.45
CA ASN A 356 16.51 14.27 29.70
C ASN A 356 16.44 15.80 29.90
N GLN A 357 16.91 16.30 31.05
CA GLN A 357 16.78 17.72 31.42
C GLN A 357 17.59 18.68 30.52
N GLU A 358 18.64 18.19 29.86
CA GLU A 358 19.51 19.01 29.01
C GLU A 358 19.06 19.00 27.55
N ARG A 359 18.45 17.90 27.08
CA ARG A 359 18.03 17.73 25.69
C ARG A 359 17.00 16.61 25.51
N THR A 360 16.29 16.66 24.39
CA THR A 360 15.45 15.55 23.90
C THR A 360 15.87 15.14 22.50
N THR A 361 15.98 13.84 22.27
CA THR A 361 16.23 13.26 20.94
C THR A 361 14.96 12.61 20.42
N PHE A 362 14.77 12.66 19.11
CA PHE A 362 13.59 12.14 18.41
C PHE A 362 14.05 11.26 17.26
N ARG A 363 13.46 10.08 17.13
CA ARG A 363 13.71 9.18 16.01
C ARG A 363 12.44 8.53 15.52
N VAL A 364 12.19 8.63 14.21
CA VAL A 364 11.05 7.98 13.54
C VAL A 364 11.52 7.19 12.32
N TRP A 365 10.96 6.00 12.11
CA TRP A 365 11.24 5.20 10.92
C TRP A 365 10.28 5.60 9.79
N ALA A 366 10.81 6.26 8.76
CA ALA A 366 10.05 6.75 7.61
C ALA A 366 10.90 6.64 6.33
N PRO A 367 11.22 5.41 5.87
CA PRO A 367 12.21 5.16 4.83
C PRO A 367 11.84 5.74 3.46
N THR A 368 10.53 5.89 3.19
CA THR A 368 9.97 6.42 1.94
C THR A 368 9.69 7.92 1.97
N ALA A 369 9.86 8.58 3.13
CA ALA A 369 9.68 10.01 3.22
C ALA A 369 10.81 10.73 2.49
N SER A 370 10.46 11.80 1.78
CA SER A 370 11.42 12.73 1.18
C SER A 370 11.83 13.83 2.14
N ASP A 371 10.98 14.14 3.13
CA ASP A 371 11.22 15.16 4.15
C ASP A 371 10.46 14.80 5.44
N VAL A 372 11.07 15.07 6.59
CA VAL A 372 10.45 14.96 7.91
C VAL A 372 10.82 16.16 8.76
N GLN A 373 9.81 16.82 9.31
CA GLN A 373 9.94 17.93 10.24
C GLN A 373 9.33 17.54 11.59
N LEU A 374 9.98 17.94 12.68
CA LEU A 374 9.48 17.83 14.04
C LEU A 374 8.79 19.14 14.44
N GLN A 375 7.49 19.07 14.65
CA GLN A 375 6.65 20.19 15.10
C GLN A 375 6.53 20.16 16.62
N LEU A 376 7.01 21.20 17.30
CA LEU A 376 7.00 21.33 18.76
C LEU A 376 5.99 22.40 19.21
N TYR A 377 5.29 22.11 20.30
CA TYR A 377 4.26 22.96 20.90
C TYR A 377 4.46 23.04 22.41
N ASN A 378 4.51 24.26 22.95
CA ASN A 378 4.61 24.50 24.39
C ASN A 378 3.25 24.43 25.12
N SER A 379 2.19 24.06 24.42
CA SER A 379 0.83 23.93 24.96
C SER A 379 0.05 22.86 24.18
N GLU A 380 -0.95 22.30 24.83
CA GLU A 380 -1.72 21.17 24.29
C GLU A 380 -2.49 21.52 23.01
N SER A 381 -3.12 22.70 22.97
CA SER A 381 -3.98 23.14 21.86
C SER A 381 -3.53 24.45 21.20
N GLY A 382 -2.45 25.06 21.69
CA GLY A 382 -1.93 26.31 21.13
C GLY A 382 -1.22 26.14 19.78
N PRO A 383 -0.74 27.26 19.20
CA PRO A 383 -0.09 27.26 17.90
C PRO A 383 1.27 26.56 17.93
N LEU A 384 1.78 26.23 16.74
CA LEU A 384 3.15 25.72 16.55
C LEU A 384 4.16 26.68 17.18
N THR A 385 5.03 26.15 18.05
CA THR A 385 6.05 26.93 18.76
C THR A 385 7.38 26.90 18.01
N GLN A 386 7.78 25.73 17.53
CA GLN A 386 9.03 25.54 16.80
C GLN A 386 8.87 24.41 15.78
N ASN A 387 9.47 24.58 14.60
CA ASN A 387 9.57 23.52 13.59
C ASN A 387 11.05 23.18 13.40
N VAL A 388 11.41 21.90 13.47
CA VAL A 388 12.80 21.44 13.39
C VAL A 388 12.93 20.46 12.23
N GLU A 389 13.83 20.75 11.29
CA GLU A 389 14.17 19.80 10.23
C GLU A 389 14.86 18.57 10.84
N MET A 390 14.31 17.39 10.56
CA MET A 390 14.95 16.14 10.97
C MET A 390 15.96 15.71 9.90
N GLN A 391 17.04 15.08 10.33
CA GLN A 391 18.07 14.57 9.44
C GLN A 391 17.80 13.11 9.12
N ARG A 392 17.89 12.74 7.84
CA ARG A 392 17.87 11.34 7.45
C ARG A 392 19.05 10.61 8.11
N SER A 393 18.78 9.46 8.69
CA SER A 393 19.71 8.67 9.48
C SER A 393 19.70 7.21 8.99
N GLU A 394 20.31 6.32 9.77
CA GLU A 394 20.49 4.93 9.40
C GLU A 394 19.17 4.20 9.18
N LYS A 395 19.19 3.19 8.29
CA LYS A 395 18.09 2.26 8.03
C LYS A 395 16.73 2.90 7.72
N GLY A 396 16.75 4.11 7.13
CA GLY A 396 15.53 4.86 6.79
C GLY A 396 14.86 5.57 7.96
N THR A 397 15.57 5.72 9.08
CA THR A 397 15.12 6.56 10.19
C THR A 397 15.41 8.04 9.91
N TRP A 398 14.66 8.90 10.58
CA TRP A 398 14.88 10.34 10.66
C TRP A 398 15.17 10.70 12.11
N TYR A 399 16.12 11.60 12.33
CA TYR A 399 16.65 11.93 13.65
C TYR A 399 16.74 13.44 13.88
N ALA A 400 16.36 13.89 15.06
CA ALA A 400 16.59 15.24 15.53
C ALA A 400 16.99 15.27 17.00
N GLU A 401 17.82 16.23 17.37
CA GLU A 401 18.17 16.54 18.75
C GLU A 401 17.81 18.00 19.03
N VAL A 402 17.09 18.24 20.12
CA VAL A 402 16.68 19.57 20.55
C VAL A 402 17.22 19.82 21.95
N GLN A 403 18.03 20.88 22.09
CA GLN A 403 18.60 21.29 23.36
C GLN A 403 17.55 21.96 24.25
N GLY A 404 17.71 21.82 25.56
CA GLY A 404 16.85 22.38 26.58
C GLY A 404 15.84 21.37 27.13
N ASN A 405 15.19 21.79 28.23
CA ASN A 405 14.17 21.01 28.89
C ASN A 405 12.84 21.12 28.14
N LEU A 406 12.42 20.03 27.49
CA LEU A 406 11.13 19.90 26.80
C LEU A 406 10.09 19.11 27.60
N GLU A 407 10.26 18.95 28.91
CA GLU A 407 9.27 18.31 29.76
C GLU A 407 7.91 19.00 29.63
N ASN A 408 6.84 18.21 29.42
CA ASN A 408 5.47 18.65 29.19
C ASN A 408 5.22 19.40 27.87
N TRP A 409 6.18 19.43 26.95
CA TRP A 409 5.93 19.88 25.59
C TRP A 409 5.21 18.80 24.77
N TYR A 410 4.53 19.25 23.72
CA TYR A 410 3.84 18.41 22.78
C TYR A 410 4.53 18.41 21.42
N TYR A 411 4.33 17.37 20.65
CA TYR A 411 4.93 17.25 19.32
C TYR A 411 4.12 16.41 18.33
N LEU A 412 4.42 16.63 17.05
CA LEU A 412 3.98 15.85 15.90
C LEU A 412 5.15 15.72 14.93
N TYR A 413 5.17 14.64 14.15
CA TYR A 413 5.99 14.58 12.93
C TYR A 413 5.17 15.09 11.76
N GLN A 414 5.70 16.05 11.01
CA GLN A 414 5.20 16.41 9.69
C GLN A 414 6.03 15.67 8.65
N VAL A 415 5.40 14.76 7.91
CA VAL A 415 6.06 13.81 7.01
C VAL A 415 5.60 14.06 5.59
N THR A 416 6.54 14.21 4.66
CA THR A 416 6.27 14.34 3.23
C THR A 416 6.61 13.04 2.52
N VAL A 417 5.60 12.40 1.93
CA VAL A 417 5.75 11.18 1.12
C VAL A 417 5.13 11.46 -0.24
N ARG A 418 5.90 11.26 -1.32
CA ARG A 418 5.44 11.42 -2.71
C ARG A 418 4.75 12.78 -2.99
N GLY A 419 5.26 13.85 -2.38
CA GLY A 419 4.75 15.22 -2.55
C GLY A 419 3.52 15.55 -1.71
N THR A 420 2.99 14.61 -0.92
CA THR A 420 1.92 14.86 0.05
C THR A 420 2.50 14.97 1.46
N THR A 421 2.18 16.07 2.14
CA THR A 421 2.62 16.34 3.52
C THR A 421 1.46 16.14 4.48
N GLN A 422 1.67 15.36 5.53
CA GLN A 422 0.70 15.13 6.62
C GLN A 422 1.39 15.17 7.97
N THR A 423 0.63 15.39 9.04
CA THR A 423 1.13 15.25 10.40
C THR A 423 0.71 13.91 11.00
N ALA A 424 1.56 13.34 11.85
CA ALA A 424 1.31 12.10 12.56
C ALA A 424 1.79 12.20 14.01
N VAL A 425 1.04 11.59 14.91
CA VAL A 425 1.51 11.30 16.27
C VAL A 425 2.55 10.20 16.20
N ASP A 426 3.61 10.35 17.00
CA ASP A 426 4.66 9.35 17.09
C ASP A 426 4.10 7.98 17.54
N PRO A 427 4.30 6.90 16.75
CA PRO A 427 3.87 5.55 17.13
C PRO A 427 4.52 5.04 18.43
N TYR A 428 5.64 5.64 18.85
CA TYR A 428 6.42 5.28 20.04
C TYR A 428 6.19 6.26 21.21
N VAL A 429 5.22 7.17 21.08
CA VAL A 429 4.90 8.14 22.12
C VAL A 429 4.47 7.46 23.42
N ARG A 430 4.85 8.06 24.56
CA ARG A 430 4.56 7.52 25.91
C ARG A 430 3.48 8.28 26.67
N ALA A 431 3.11 9.47 26.21
CA ALA A 431 2.04 10.31 26.74
C ALA A 431 1.37 11.09 25.61
N LEU A 432 0.10 11.45 25.76
CA LEU A 432 -0.71 12.04 24.69
C LEU A 432 -1.48 13.24 25.21
N ALA A 433 -1.73 14.21 24.33
CA ALA A 433 -2.81 15.17 24.50
C ALA A 433 -4.18 14.46 24.54
N VAL A 434 -5.20 15.13 25.05
CA VAL A 434 -6.59 14.68 25.00
C VAL A 434 -6.95 14.28 23.56
N ASN A 435 -7.57 13.11 23.43
CA ASN A 435 -7.93 12.47 22.16
C ASN A 435 -6.75 12.22 21.20
N ALA A 436 -5.53 12.10 21.72
CA ALA A 436 -4.33 11.81 20.94
C ALA A 436 -4.08 12.80 19.80
N THR A 437 -4.41 14.07 20.00
CA THR A 437 -4.20 15.12 18.98
C THR A 437 -2.72 15.46 18.78
N ARG A 438 -1.88 15.22 19.80
CA ARG A 438 -0.42 15.41 19.81
C ARG A 438 0.24 14.38 20.73
N GLY A 439 1.50 14.06 20.45
CA GLY A 439 2.35 13.36 21.40
C GLY A 439 2.85 14.31 22.49
N MET A 440 3.17 13.80 23.67
CA MET A 440 3.69 14.58 24.81
C MET A 440 5.02 14.00 25.30
N ILE A 441 5.97 14.89 25.58
CA ILE A 441 7.28 14.56 26.13
C ILE A 441 7.15 14.54 27.65
N VAL A 442 7.43 13.38 28.26
CA VAL A 442 7.23 13.16 29.69
C VAL A 442 8.46 12.50 30.31
N ASP A 443 8.77 12.91 31.54
CA ASP A 443 9.65 12.18 32.43
C ASP A 443 8.84 11.10 33.17
N LEU A 444 8.89 9.86 32.68
CA LEU A 444 8.16 8.74 33.28
C LEU A 444 8.59 8.44 34.72
N THR A 445 9.79 8.84 35.14
CA THR A 445 10.24 8.59 36.51
C THR A 445 9.41 9.36 37.54
N LYS A 446 8.85 10.52 37.14
CA LYS A 446 7.97 11.35 37.96
C LYS A 446 6.52 10.86 38.00
N THR A 447 6.15 9.89 37.17
CA THR A 447 4.79 9.36 37.11
C THR A 447 4.57 8.15 38.03
N ASN A 448 5.64 7.63 38.63
CA ASN A 448 5.58 6.48 39.51
C ASN A 448 4.84 6.83 40.83
N PRO A 449 3.90 5.99 41.30
CA PRO A 449 3.32 6.16 42.63
C PRO A 449 4.35 5.87 43.74
N GLU A 450 4.01 6.22 44.97
CA GLU A 450 4.81 5.83 46.13
C GLU A 450 5.02 4.30 46.16
N GLN A 451 6.22 3.86 46.52
CA GLN A 451 6.61 2.45 46.60
C GLN A 451 6.56 1.65 45.29
N TRP A 452 6.47 2.32 44.13
CA TRP A 452 6.47 1.63 42.83
C TRP A 452 7.68 0.72 42.59
N ALA A 453 8.86 1.10 43.12
CA ALA A 453 10.08 0.30 42.99
C ALA A 453 10.04 -1.01 43.81
N ASP A 454 9.16 -1.08 44.81
CA ASP A 454 8.98 -2.23 45.70
C ASP A 454 7.81 -3.13 45.25
N ASP A 455 7.08 -2.74 44.19
CA ASP A 455 5.98 -3.53 43.63
C ASP A 455 6.49 -4.85 43.02
N GLY A 456 5.68 -5.91 43.13
CA GLY A 456 6.04 -7.24 42.67
C GLY A 456 4.83 -7.98 42.10
N TYR A 457 5.06 -8.79 41.06
CA TYR A 457 4.02 -9.63 40.48
C TYR A 457 3.96 -10.99 41.18
N GLN A 458 2.79 -11.63 41.15
CA GLN A 458 2.63 -13.00 41.62
C GLN A 458 3.29 -13.98 40.64
N GLN A 459 4.39 -14.61 41.05
CA GLN A 459 5.06 -15.62 40.24
C GLN A 459 4.40 -16.99 40.40
N LEU A 460 3.94 -17.57 39.28
CA LEU A 460 3.37 -18.91 39.23
C LEU A 460 4.46 -19.95 38.89
N ALA A 461 4.29 -21.19 39.36
CA ALA A 461 5.21 -22.29 39.05
C ALA A 461 4.98 -22.82 37.62
N ASN A 462 3.72 -22.90 37.19
CA ASN A 462 3.32 -23.28 35.84
C ASN A 462 2.17 -22.40 35.33
N PRO A 463 2.11 -22.05 34.03
CA PRO A 463 0.94 -21.38 33.46
C PRO A 463 -0.41 -22.03 33.75
N VAL A 464 -0.47 -23.36 33.95
CA VAL A 464 -1.72 -24.07 34.30
C VAL A 464 -2.22 -23.78 35.72
N ASP A 465 -1.40 -23.16 36.57
CA ASP A 465 -1.80 -22.73 37.91
C ASP A 465 -2.61 -21.42 37.86
N ALA A 466 -2.67 -20.74 36.71
CA ALA A 466 -3.37 -19.49 36.55
C ALA A 466 -4.90 -19.68 36.46
N ILE A 467 -5.64 -18.87 37.23
CA ILE A 467 -7.07 -18.63 37.01
C ILE A 467 -7.21 -17.20 36.51
N ILE A 468 -7.46 -17.05 35.22
CA ILE A 468 -7.55 -15.73 34.57
C ILE A 468 -8.97 -15.21 34.69
N TYR A 469 -9.11 -14.01 35.25
CA TYR A 469 -10.37 -13.28 35.33
C TYR A 469 -10.34 -12.11 34.33
N GLU A 470 -10.95 -12.31 33.16
CA GLU A 470 -11.04 -11.27 32.13
C GLU A 470 -11.96 -10.13 32.63
N THR A 471 -11.47 -8.89 32.58
CA THR A 471 -12.20 -7.72 33.09
C THR A 471 -11.96 -6.50 32.22
N HIS A 472 -13.02 -5.72 31.99
CA HIS A 472 -12.93 -4.40 31.38
C HIS A 472 -13.01 -3.29 32.45
N ILE A 473 -12.13 -2.28 32.36
CA ILE A 473 -12.00 -1.20 33.35
C ILE A 473 -13.32 -0.46 33.58
N ARG A 474 -14.06 -0.19 32.50
CA ARG A 474 -15.36 0.48 32.60
C ARG A 474 -16.35 -0.41 33.34
N ASP A 475 -16.51 -1.63 32.86
CA ASP A 475 -17.58 -2.54 33.25
C ASP A 475 -17.47 -2.91 34.72
N PHE A 476 -16.23 -3.04 35.22
CA PHE A 476 -15.93 -3.38 36.61
C PHE A 476 -16.61 -2.47 37.64
N SER A 477 -16.75 -1.17 37.34
CA SER A 477 -17.16 -0.18 38.34
C SER A 477 -18.20 0.84 37.88
N ILE A 478 -18.56 0.87 36.59
CA ILE A 478 -19.43 1.91 36.03
C ILE A 478 -20.83 1.93 36.62
N ASP A 479 -21.35 0.77 37.04
CA ASP A 479 -22.70 0.68 37.59
C ASP A 479 -22.84 1.50 38.88
N ASN A 480 -23.98 2.16 39.07
CA ASN A 480 -24.26 2.93 40.28
C ASN A 480 -24.26 2.05 41.54
N SER A 481 -24.67 0.79 41.38
CA SER A 481 -24.70 -0.22 42.44
C SER A 481 -23.32 -0.80 42.79
N SER A 482 -22.25 -0.43 42.07
CA SER A 482 -20.91 -0.99 42.31
C SER A 482 -20.30 -0.61 43.67
N GLY A 483 -20.81 0.43 44.33
CA GLY A 483 -20.27 0.93 45.60
C GLY A 483 -18.91 1.64 45.50
N MET A 484 -18.35 1.76 44.29
CA MET A 484 -17.07 2.43 44.01
C MET A 484 -17.26 3.90 43.60
N THR A 485 -16.27 4.73 43.91
CA THR A 485 -16.20 6.17 43.65
C THR A 485 -15.67 6.49 42.26
N HIS A 486 -14.54 5.89 41.87
CA HIS A 486 -13.84 6.15 40.61
C HIS A 486 -14.41 5.34 39.45
N LYS A 487 -15.72 5.48 39.22
CA LYS A 487 -16.49 4.68 38.26
C LYS A 487 -15.90 4.73 36.84
N GLY A 488 -15.58 3.54 36.34
CA GLY A 488 -14.99 3.29 35.02
C GLY A 488 -13.57 3.83 34.82
N LYS A 489 -12.79 3.95 35.90
CA LYS A 489 -11.40 4.41 35.89
C LYS A 489 -10.47 3.38 36.53
N TYR A 490 -9.18 3.44 36.22
CA TYR A 490 -8.16 2.59 36.84
C TYR A 490 -8.15 2.70 38.37
N LEU A 491 -8.37 3.90 38.92
CA LEU A 491 -8.41 4.13 40.38
C LEU A 491 -9.52 3.35 41.11
N ALA A 492 -10.54 2.83 40.42
CA ALA A 492 -11.53 1.96 41.06
C ALA A 492 -10.88 0.69 41.66
N PHE A 493 -9.78 0.21 41.07
CA PHE A 493 -9.08 -0.99 41.52
C PHE A 493 -8.25 -0.78 42.80
N THR A 494 -8.13 0.47 43.27
CA THR A 494 -7.44 0.79 44.54
C THR A 494 -8.43 0.93 45.71
N GLU A 495 -9.74 0.90 45.46
CA GLU A 495 -10.76 1.11 46.48
C GLU A 495 -11.01 -0.18 47.28
N ARG A 496 -10.76 -0.11 48.60
CA ARG A 496 -11.02 -1.21 49.54
C ARG A 496 -12.33 -0.98 50.31
N GLY A 497 -12.96 -2.07 50.75
CA GLY A 497 -14.17 -2.03 51.58
C GLY A 497 -15.44 -1.62 50.83
N THR A 498 -15.44 -1.67 49.50
CA THR A 498 -16.59 -1.28 48.67
C THR A 498 -17.73 -2.30 48.77
N LYS A 499 -18.97 -1.80 48.80
CA LYS A 499 -20.18 -2.61 49.01
C LYS A 499 -21.28 -2.27 48.02
N GLY A 500 -21.89 -3.31 47.45
CA GLY A 500 -23.06 -3.19 46.59
C GLY A 500 -24.40 -3.42 47.34
N PRO A 501 -25.51 -3.53 46.59
CA PRO A 501 -26.83 -3.83 47.14
C PRO A 501 -26.81 -5.10 48.01
N GLY A 502 -27.47 -5.05 49.17
CA GLY A 502 -27.46 -6.18 50.11
C GLY A 502 -26.12 -6.40 50.82
N ALA A 503 -25.22 -5.39 50.83
CA ALA A 503 -23.91 -5.43 51.47
C ALA A 503 -22.94 -6.48 50.89
N VAL A 504 -23.16 -6.89 49.63
CA VAL A 504 -22.21 -7.73 48.88
C VAL A 504 -20.88 -7.01 48.72
N ILE A 505 -19.78 -7.75 48.83
CA ILE A 505 -18.43 -7.20 48.59
C ILE A 505 -18.27 -6.98 47.09
N THR A 506 -17.86 -5.77 46.72
CA THR A 506 -17.55 -5.37 45.33
C THR A 506 -16.10 -4.92 45.22
N GLY A 507 -15.64 -4.64 43.99
CA GLY A 507 -14.29 -4.12 43.76
C GLY A 507 -13.21 -5.17 43.98
N VAL A 508 -12.00 -4.73 44.30
CA VAL A 508 -10.83 -5.61 44.44
C VAL A 508 -10.96 -6.63 45.58
N ASP A 509 -11.80 -6.37 46.59
CA ASP A 509 -12.04 -7.30 47.70
C ASP A 509 -12.96 -8.48 47.30
N SER A 510 -13.57 -8.43 46.11
CA SER A 510 -14.43 -9.47 45.56
C SER A 510 -13.67 -10.44 44.63
N LEU A 511 -12.52 -9.99 44.11
CA LEU A 511 -11.57 -10.79 43.32
C LEU A 511 -10.74 -11.68 44.25
#